data_AF-A0A929NCX0-F1
#
_entry.id   AF-A0A929NCX0-F1
#
_cell.length_a   1.000
_cell.length_b   1.000
_cell.length_c   1.000
_cell.angle_alpha   90.00
_cell.angle_beta   90.00
_cell.angle_gamma   90.00
#
_symmetry.space_group_name_H-M   'P 1'
#
loop_
_entity.id
_entity.type
_entity.pdbx_description
1 polymer ?
#
loop_
_entity_poly.entity_id
_entity_poly.type
_entity_poly.pdbx_seq_one_letter_code
_entity_poly.pdbx_strand_id
1 'polypeptide(L)'
;IAGLDVNRSLLLIIIPAYARSGVLFGIRFLEYGRPGGGTGLEFFKETLKPAAFWGLALPVGLSLFLGWKALWLNLFFIIITSTILYYYKKRMGCITGDMLGAMIELSEAGLFLLVSIGEF
;
A
#
# COMPACT_ATOMS: atom_id res chain seq x y z
N ILE A 1 -7.91 29.41 8.63
CA ILE A 1 -8.31 28.14 8.00
C ILE A 1 -7.97 28.15 6.49
N ALA A 2 -6.77 28.62 6.10
CA ALA A 2 -6.40 28.81 4.68
C ALA A 2 -5.08 28.12 4.28
N GLY A 3 -4.48 27.33 5.18
CA GLY A 3 -3.29 26.51 4.89
C GLY A 3 -3.59 25.01 4.65
N LEU A 4 -4.87 24.62 4.64
CA LEU A 4 -5.34 23.23 4.63
C LEU A 4 -5.70 22.69 3.23
N ASP A 5 -5.90 23.56 2.23
CA ASP A 5 -6.43 23.14 0.92
C ASP A 5 -5.40 22.40 0.05
N VAL A 6 -4.14 22.83 0.10
CA VAL A 6 -3.08 22.27 -0.76
C VAL A 6 -2.68 20.86 -0.32
N ASN A 7 -2.69 20.57 0.99
CA ASN A 7 -2.35 19.24 1.50
C ASN A 7 -3.46 18.21 1.24
N ARG A 8 -4.73 18.61 1.33
CA ARG A 8 -5.87 17.68 1.25
C ARG A 8 -5.99 17.02 -0.12
N SER A 9 -5.86 17.81 -1.19
CA SER A 9 -5.89 17.31 -2.57
C SER A 9 -4.71 16.36 -2.85
N LEU A 10 -3.54 16.67 -2.28
CA LEU A 10 -2.31 15.90 -2.43
C LEU A 10 -2.40 14.56 -1.67
N LEU A 11 -2.99 14.57 -0.47
CA LEU A 11 -3.27 13.38 0.34
C LEU A 11 -4.26 12.42 -0.35
N LEU A 12 -5.29 12.95 -1.03
CA LEU A 12 -6.25 12.14 -1.80
C LEU A 12 -5.60 11.41 -2.98
N ILE A 13 -4.44 11.86 -3.46
CA ILE A 13 -3.67 11.20 -4.53
C ILE A 13 -2.63 10.25 -3.93
N ILE A 14 -1.91 10.70 -2.90
CA ILE A 14 -0.83 9.93 -2.27
C ILE A 14 -1.35 8.66 -1.60
N ILE A 15 -2.46 8.74 -0.87
CA ILE A 15 -2.96 7.61 -0.06
C ILE A 15 -3.35 6.41 -0.95
N PRO A 16 -4.17 6.57 -2.00
CA PRO A 16 -4.44 5.48 -2.95
C PRO A 16 -3.18 4.96 -3.66
N ALA A 17 -2.24 5.85 -3.97
CA ALA A 17 -0.97 5.46 -4.58
C ALA A 17 -0.12 4.58 -3.64
N TYR A 18 -0.04 4.90 -2.35
CA TYR A 18 0.59 4.05 -1.35
C TYR A 18 -0.11 2.70 -1.23
N ALA A 19 -1.44 2.70 -1.07
CA ALA A 19 -2.21 1.49 -0.91
C ALA A 19 -2.02 0.52 -2.09
N ARG A 20 -2.05 1.03 -3.34
CA ARG A 20 -1.74 0.23 -4.53
C ARG A 20 -0.29 -0.25 -4.57
N SER A 21 0.66 0.55 -4.09
CA SER A 21 2.06 0.14 -4.01
C SER A 21 2.27 -1.01 -3.01
N GLY A 22 1.43 -1.08 -1.97
CA GLY A 22 1.41 -2.16 -0.98
C GLY A 22 1.22 -3.55 -1.60
N VAL A 23 0.40 -3.63 -2.65
CA VAL A 23 0.08 -4.86 -3.40
C VAL A 23 1.35 -5.53 -3.95
N LEU A 24 2.35 -4.75 -4.37
CA LEU A 24 3.62 -5.29 -4.89
C LEU A 24 4.34 -6.14 -3.84
N PHE A 25 4.29 -5.74 -2.57
CA PHE A 25 4.85 -6.55 -1.48
C PHE A 25 4.02 -7.81 -1.24
N GLY A 26 2.69 -7.73 -1.36
CA GLY A 26 1.80 -8.90 -1.32
C GLY A 26 2.17 -9.95 -2.36
N ILE A 27 2.37 -9.53 -3.60
CA ILE A 27 2.74 -10.42 -4.69
C ILE A 27 4.17 -10.96 -4.53
N ARG A 28 5.09 -10.16 -3.98
CA ARG A 28 6.50 -10.55 -3.80
C ARG A 28 6.72 -11.55 -2.66
N PHE A 29 5.97 -11.43 -1.56
CA PHE A 29 6.24 -12.20 -0.33
C PHE A 29 5.32 -13.41 -0.13
N LEU A 30 4.24 -13.54 -0.89
CA LEU A 30 3.25 -14.61 -0.73
C LEU A 30 2.98 -15.29 -2.07
N GLU A 31 2.74 -16.59 -2.02
CA GLU A 31 2.35 -17.38 -3.20
C GLU A 31 0.87 -17.20 -3.50
N TYR A 32 0.48 -17.34 -4.78
CA TYR A 32 -0.91 -17.20 -5.16
C TYR A 32 -1.74 -18.42 -4.76
N GLY A 33 -2.79 -18.20 -3.96
CA GLY A 33 -3.56 -19.28 -3.33
C GLY A 33 -4.55 -20.02 -4.23
N ARG A 34 -4.69 -19.64 -5.51
CA ARG A 34 -5.67 -20.23 -6.43
C ARG A 34 -4.99 -20.92 -7.62
N PRO A 35 -4.76 -22.25 -7.55
CA PRO A 35 -4.05 -23.01 -8.59
C PRO A 35 -4.86 -23.22 -9.88
N GLY A 36 -6.19 -22.99 -9.86
CA GLY A 36 -7.09 -23.27 -10.98
C GLY A 36 -7.32 -22.11 -11.97
N GLY A 37 -6.59 -21.01 -11.84
CA GLY A 37 -6.77 -19.83 -12.69
C GLY A 37 -7.52 -18.68 -12.00
N GLY A 38 -7.05 -17.47 -12.29
CA GLY A 38 -7.59 -16.18 -11.87
C GLY A 38 -6.83 -15.08 -12.62
N THR A 39 -7.45 -13.92 -12.86
CA THR A 39 -6.81 -12.79 -13.59
C THR A 39 -5.52 -12.30 -12.93
N GLY A 40 -5.37 -12.54 -11.62
CA GLY A 40 -4.15 -12.26 -10.86
C GLY A 40 -3.00 -13.25 -11.09
N LEU A 41 -3.26 -14.47 -11.55
CA LEU A 41 -2.25 -15.55 -11.66
C LEU A 41 -1.07 -15.15 -12.55
N GLU A 42 -1.33 -14.40 -13.62
CA GLU A 42 -0.31 -13.91 -14.57
C GLU A 42 0.73 -13.03 -13.86
N PHE A 43 0.34 -12.28 -12.82
CA PHE A 43 1.24 -11.42 -12.04
C PHE A 43 2.13 -12.19 -11.05
N PHE A 44 1.81 -13.45 -10.77
CA PHE A 44 2.60 -14.32 -9.89
C PHE A 44 3.44 -15.36 -10.66
N LYS A 45 3.24 -15.51 -11.98
CA LYS A 45 4.00 -16.43 -12.82
C LYS A 45 5.45 -15.99 -13.01
N GLU A 46 5.71 -14.69 -13.13
CA GLU A 46 7.06 -14.14 -13.13
C GLU A 46 7.43 -13.57 -11.76
N THR A 47 8.65 -13.86 -11.30
CA THR A 47 9.16 -13.22 -10.09
C THR A 47 9.25 -11.71 -10.31
N LEU A 48 8.53 -10.95 -9.48
CA LEU A 48 8.51 -9.49 -9.54
C LEU A 48 9.92 -8.91 -9.56
N LYS A 49 10.30 -8.30 -10.69
CA LYS A 49 11.60 -7.63 -10.84
C LYS A 49 11.66 -6.42 -9.90
N PRO A 50 12.84 -6.11 -9.32
CA PRO A 50 13.02 -4.91 -8.50
C PRO A 50 12.59 -3.61 -9.21
N ALA A 51 12.65 -3.58 -10.54
CA ALA A 51 12.16 -2.47 -11.36
C ALA A 51 10.66 -2.17 -11.19
N ALA A 52 9.83 -3.15 -10.82
CA ALA A 52 8.41 -2.93 -10.55
C ALA A 52 8.16 -2.07 -9.30
N PHE A 53 9.13 -2.03 -8.37
CA PHE A 53 9.09 -1.16 -7.19
C PHE A 53 9.36 0.31 -7.53
N TRP A 54 9.69 0.66 -8.79
CA TRP A 54 9.81 2.05 -9.22
C TRP A 54 8.49 2.83 -8.99
N GLY A 55 7.35 2.14 -9.07
CA GLY A 55 6.05 2.72 -8.74
C GLY A 55 5.95 3.23 -7.30
N LEU A 56 6.78 2.73 -6.38
CA LEU A 56 6.84 3.13 -4.98
C LEU A 56 7.69 4.40 -4.78
N ALA A 57 8.64 4.68 -5.68
CA ALA A 57 9.41 5.92 -5.65
C ALA A 57 8.54 7.16 -5.89
N LEU A 58 7.43 7.01 -6.64
CA LEU A 58 6.49 8.09 -6.93
C LEU A 58 5.71 8.55 -5.67
N PRO A 59 4.99 7.70 -4.91
CA PRO A 59 4.33 8.11 -3.68
C PRO A 59 5.32 8.52 -2.58
N VAL A 60 6.52 7.94 -2.53
CA VAL A 60 7.59 8.40 -1.63
C VAL A 60 8.06 9.80 -2.01
N GLY A 61 8.37 10.05 -3.28
CA GLY A 61 8.75 11.37 -3.78
C GLY A 61 7.65 12.42 -3.56
N LEU A 62 6.39 12.07 -3.82
CA LEU A 62 5.25 12.95 -3.54
C LEU A 62 5.10 13.21 -2.04
N SER A 63 5.36 12.21 -1.19
CA SER A 63 5.27 12.40 0.26
C SER A 63 6.30 13.40 0.79
N LEU A 64 7.47 13.55 0.17
CA LEU A 64 8.48 14.53 0.59
C LEU A 64 7.95 15.97 0.59
N PHE A 65 6.96 16.29 -0.27
CA PHE A 65 6.31 17.60 -0.28
C PHE A 65 5.47 17.88 0.98
N LEU A 66 5.13 16.85 1.79
CA LEU A 66 4.47 17.01 3.09
C LEU A 66 5.44 17.33 4.24
N GLY A 67 6.77 17.31 4.01
CA GLY A 67 7.77 17.59 5.05
C GLY A 67 7.80 16.54 6.17
N TRP A 68 7.87 16.97 7.44
CA TRP A 68 8.00 16.07 8.60
C TRP A 68 6.86 15.06 8.74
N LYS A 69 5.69 15.41 8.20
CA LYS A 69 4.48 14.59 8.14
C LYS A 69 4.65 13.36 7.24
N ALA A 70 5.50 13.46 6.22
CA ALA A 70 5.84 12.36 5.31
C ALA A 70 6.45 11.17 6.04
N LEU A 71 7.30 11.42 7.04
CA LEU A 71 7.96 10.36 7.81
C LEU A 71 6.94 9.51 8.55
N TRP A 72 5.96 10.14 9.19
CA TRP A 72 4.88 9.45 9.88
C TRP A 72 4.00 8.64 8.93
N LEU A 73 3.67 9.22 7.76
CA LEU A 73 2.89 8.54 6.73
C LEU A 73 3.61 7.27 6.21
N ASN A 74 4.89 7.39 5.88
CA ASN A 74 5.71 6.28 5.42
C ASN A 74 5.87 5.19 6.49
N LEU A 75 6.16 5.60 7.73
CA LEU A 75 6.30 4.67 8.84
C LEU A 75 5.01 3.87 9.07
N PHE A 76 3.87 4.55 9.07
CA PHE A 76 2.58 3.90 9.28
C PHE A 76 2.18 3.00 8.11
N PHE A 77 2.48 3.40 6.88
CA PHE A 77 2.30 2.55 5.70
C PHE A 77 3.11 1.25 5.80
N ILE A 78 4.37 1.33 6.22
CA ILE A 78 5.23 0.16 6.43
C ILE A 78 4.64 -0.75 7.51
N ILE A 79 4.15 -0.18 8.61
CA ILE A 79 3.54 -0.94 9.71
C ILE A 79 2.28 -1.67 9.21
N ILE A 80 1.33 -0.97 8.60
CA ILE A 80 0.09 -1.59 8.08
C ILE A 80 0.42 -2.71 7.09
N THR A 81 1.26 -2.40 6.10
CA THR A 81 1.65 -3.36 5.06
C THR A 81 2.28 -4.60 5.68
N SER A 82 3.25 -4.42 6.59
CA SER A 82 3.93 -5.53 7.27
C SER A 82 2.98 -6.36 8.13
N THR A 83 2.05 -5.71 8.86
CA THR A 83 1.04 -6.40 9.67
C THR A 83 0.10 -7.23 8.81
N ILE A 84 -0.40 -6.70 7.70
CA ILE A 84 -1.28 -7.42 6.77
C ILE A 84 -0.54 -8.63 6.16
N LEU A 85 0.69 -8.42 5.67
CA LEU A 85 1.51 -9.49 5.09
C LEU A 85 1.83 -10.58 6.11
N TYR A 86 2.20 -10.20 7.32
CA TYR A 86 2.45 -11.14 8.41
C TYR A 86 1.19 -11.95 8.74
N TYR A 87 0.03 -11.28 8.80
CA TYR A 87 -1.26 -11.94 9.05
C TYR A 87 -1.60 -12.95 7.95
N TYR A 88 -1.48 -12.55 6.67
CA TYR A 88 -1.73 -13.44 5.53
C TYR A 88 -0.76 -14.61 5.49
N LYS A 89 0.53 -14.36 5.73
CA LYS A 89 1.56 -15.40 5.80
C LYS A 89 1.27 -16.41 6.91
N LYS A 90 0.91 -15.94 8.11
CA LYS A 90 0.70 -16.78 9.29
C LYS A 90 -0.60 -17.58 9.22
N ARG A 91 -1.67 -17.00 8.65
CA ARG A 91 -3.00 -17.62 8.65
C ARG A 91 -3.28 -18.47 7.43
N MET A 92 -2.86 -18.05 6.24
CA MET A 92 -3.24 -18.70 4.98
C MET A 92 -2.04 -19.22 4.19
N GLY A 93 -0.87 -18.61 4.35
CA GLY A 93 0.35 -18.97 3.60
C GLY A 93 0.29 -18.62 2.11
N CYS A 94 -0.83 -18.06 1.64
CA CYS A 94 -1.05 -17.65 0.27
C CYS A 94 -1.84 -16.35 0.21
N ILE A 95 -1.91 -15.74 -0.98
CA ILE A 95 -2.66 -14.52 -1.25
C ILE A 95 -3.55 -14.70 -2.48
N THR A 96 -4.76 -14.13 -2.44
CA THR A 96 -5.73 -14.15 -3.55
C THR A 96 -6.07 -12.74 -4.00
N GLY A 97 -6.79 -12.60 -5.12
CA GLY A 97 -7.23 -11.29 -5.62
C GLY A 97 -8.04 -10.50 -4.60
N ASP A 98 -8.95 -11.16 -3.88
CA ASP A 98 -9.77 -10.52 -2.84
C ASP A 98 -8.92 -10.02 -1.66
N MET A 99 -7.87 -10.76 -1.30
CA MET A 99 -6.93 -10.36 -0.24
C MET A 99 -6.07 -9.17 -0.67
N LEU A 100 -5.71 -9.07 -1.95
CA LEU A 100 -5.01 -7.89 -2.50
C LEU A 100 -5.94 -6.67 -2.49
N GLY A 101 -7.22 -6.85 -2.85
CA GLY A 101 -8.24 -5.81 -2.75
C GLY A 101 -8.44 -5.33 -1.31
N ALA A 102 -8.63 -6.26 -0.38
CA ALA A 102 -8.76 -5.96 1.05
C ALA A 102 -7.53 -5.24 1.61
N MET A 103 -6.32 -5.60 1.15
CA MET A 103 -5.08 -4.92 1.52
C MET A 103 -5.07 -3.46 1.06
N ILE A 104 -5.58 -3.16 -0.15
CA ILE A 104 -5.72 -1.78 -0.63
C ILE A 104 -6.69 -1.02 0.29
N GLU A 105 -7.90 -1.53 0.47
CA GLU A 105 -8.95 -0.86 1.25
C GLU A 105 -8.52 -0.60 2.71
N LEU A 106 -7.89 -1.59 3.36
CA LEU A 106 -7.36 -1.44 4.72
C LEU A 106 -6.24 -0.40 4.79
N SER A 107 -5.36 -0.38 3.79
CA SER A 107 -4.26 0.57 3.74
C SER A 107 -4.75 1.98 3.48
N GLU A 108 -5.72 2.18 2.58
CA GLU A 108 -6.36 3.47 2.34
C GLU A 108 -7.08 3.96 3.60
N ALA A 109 -7.95 3.14 4.19
CA ALA A 109 -8.70 3.52 5.38
C ALA A 109 -7.78 3.84 6.56
N GLY A 110 -6.73 3.04 6.77
CA GLY A 110 -5.75 3.26 7.83
C GLY A 110 -4.96 4.57 7.64
N LEU A 111 -4.49 4.84 6.42
CA LEU A 111 -3.76 6.08 6.13
C LEU A 111 -4.67 7.31 6.19
N PHE A 112 -5.91 7.24 5.71
CA PHE A 112 -6.88 8.32 5.86
C PHE A 112 -7.22 8.58 7.33
N LEU A 113 -7.33 7.53 8.16
CA LEU A 113 -7.56 7.66 9.59
C LEU A 113 -6.38 8.35 10.28
N LEU A 114 -5.14 7.95 9.98
CA LEU A 114 -3.94 8.61 10.50
C LEU A 114 -3.94 10.10 10.16
N VAL A 115 -4.27 10.43 8.91
CA VAL A 115 -4.32 11.80 8.41
C VAL A 115 -5.47 12.61 9.00
N SER A 116 -6.53 11.94 9.48
CA SER A 116 -7.64 12.58 10.18
C SER A 116 -7.36 12.81 11.66
N ILE A 117 -6.55 11.94 12.29
CA ILE A 117 -6.22 12.00 13.72
C ILE A 117 -5.01 12.90 13.99
N GLY A 118 -3.96 12.80 13.18
CA GLY A 118 -2.93 13.84 13.16
C GLY A 118 -3.55 15.06 12.47
N GLU A 119 -3.41 16.25 13.03
CA GLU A 119 -3.82 17.47 12.30
C GLU A 119 -2.83 17.70 11.13
N PHE A 120 -3.01 16.95 10.03
CA PHE A 120 -2.20 17.02 8.82
C PHE A 120 -2.57 18.24 7.96
#